data_AF-A0A2J4XYS9-F1
#
_entry.id   AF-A0A2J4XYS9-F1
#
_cell.length_a   1.000
_cell.length_b   1.000
_cell.length_c   1.000
_cell.angle_alpha   90.00
_cell.angle_beta   90.00
_cell.angle_gamma   90.00
#
_symmetry.space_group_name_H-M   'P 1'
#
loop_
_entity.id
_entity.type
_entity.pdbx_description
1 polymer ?
#
loop_
_entity_poly.entity_id
_entity_poly.type
_entity_poly.pdbx_seq_one_letter_code
_entity_poly.pdbx_strand_id
1 'polypeptide(L)'
;RWSDAPDPIPTPNFVYRFCQQIKISADNASILWRQGNELAVPALPVRPPWHPADGHPQAEQAAVLAELARFPPGIAALTAERGRGKSALAGMLIRHLGGDAIVTAPARGAAEVMATFAGEAFRFMAPDALLASGCTAGWLIVDEAAAIPGPLLRQLVSRFPRTLLTTTVQGYEGTGRGFLLKFCASFAHLRQFSLTTPIRWASGCPLEAAIARLLLFNDETFQHAPGGDIAQESVSQESWRRQSALPEAMYQLLSGAHYRTSPLDLR
;
A
#
# COMPACT_ATOMS: atom_id res chain seq x y z
N ARG A 1 13.34 -12.88 13.29
CA ARG A 1 14.43 -12.01 13.80
C ARG A 1 15.16 -11.52 12.57
N TRP A 2 15.44 -10.22 12.46
CA TRP A 2 16.07 -9.65 11.24
C TRP A 2 17.59 -9.51 11.38
N SER A 3 18.11 -9.47 12.61
CA SER A 3 19.54 -9.29 12.87
C SER A 3 20.36 -10.58 12.78
N ASP A 4 19.70 -11.73 12.60
CA ASP A 4 20.27 -13.09 12.65
C ASP A 4 21.14 -13.43 13.87
N ALA A 5 21.19 -12.53 14.85
CA ALA A 5 21.95 -12.70 16.08
C ALA A 5 21.18 -13.58 17.10
N PRO A 6 21.91 -14.37 17.92
CA PRO A 6 21.30 -15.17 18.98
C PRO A 6 20.63 -14.29 20.04
N ASP A 7 21.19 -13.10 20.26
CA ASP A 7 20.78 -12.15 21.29
C ASP A 7 20.31 -10.81 20.70
N PRO A 8 19.50 -10.02 21.44
CA PRO A 8 19.12 -8.67 21.03
C PRO A 8 20.33 -7.76 20.80
N ILE A 9 20.33 -7.02 19.70
CA ILE A 9 21.37 -6.03 19.39
C ILE A 9 20.86 -4.60 19.61
N PRO A 10 21.74 -3.64 19.96
CA PRO A 10 21.38 -2.24 19.93
C PRO A 10 21.14 -1.78 18.48
N THR A 11 20.13 -0.94 18.26
CA THR A 11 19.84 -0.33 16.95
C THR A 11 19.95 1.19 16.99
N PRO A 12 21.16 1.74 17.21
CA PRO A 12 21.30 3.13 17.60
C PRO A 12 21.04 4.09 16.42
N ASN A 13 21.19 3.64 15.17
CA ASN A 13 20.84 4.44 13.99
C ASN A 13 19.32 4.59 13.83
N PHE A 14 18.55 3.51 14.07
CA PHE A 14 17.09 3.58 14.06
C PHE A 14 16.56 4.46 15.20
N VAL A 15 17.15 4.34 16.40
CA VAL A 15 16.82 5.23 17.54
C VAL A 15 17.15 6.69 17.21
N TYR A 16 18.32 6.95 16.61
CA TYR A 16 18.69 8.29 16.17
C TYR A 16 17.67 8.87 15.18
N ARG A 17 17.30 8.09 14.16
CA ARG A 17 16.25 8.46 13.19
C ARG A 17 14.93 8.78 13.91
N PHE A 18 14.48 7.89 14.79
CA PHE A 18 13.25 8.09 15.57
C PHE A 18 13.28 9.40 16.35
N CYS A 19 14.37 9.69 17.06
CA CYS A 19 14.55 10.94 17.78
C CYS A 19 14.53 12.17 16.85
N GLN A 20 15.17 12.09 15.67
CA GLN A 20 15.13 13.17 14.68
C GLN A 20 13.71 13.40 14.17
N GLN A 21 12.97 12.34 13.83
CA GLN A 21 11.60 12.45 13.34
C GLN A 21 10.64 13.01 14.40
N ILE A 22 10.81 12.64 15.68
CA ILE A 22 10.04 13.25 16.78
C ILE A 22 10.35 14.75 16.89
N LYS A 23 11.62 15.16 16.80
CA LYS A 23 12.00 16.59 16.86
C LYS A 23 11.36 17.37 15.71
N ILE A 24 11.41 16.85 14.49
CA ILE A 24 10.78 17.47 13.31
C ILE A 24 9.24 17.49 13.44
N SER A 25 8.66 16.49 14.12
CA SER A 25 7.22 16.38 14.32
C SER A 25 6.70 17.19 15.51
N ALA A 26 7.59 17.68 16.39
CA ALA A 26 7.23 18.54 17.52
C ALA A 26 6.53 19.82 17.05
N ASP A 27 6.81 20.28 15.83
CA ASP A 27 6.14 21.42 15.19
C ASP A 27 4.77 21.07 14.57
N ASN A 28 4.41 19.78 14.51
CA ASN A 28 3.33 19.26 13.65
C ASN A 28 2.35 18.29 14.35
N ALA A 29 2.24 18.37 15.68
CA ALA A 29 1.29 17.62 16.55
C ALA A 29 1.78 16.32 17.23
N SER A 30 3.07 16.23 17.59
CA SER A 30 3.55 15.21 18.55
C SER A 30 3.92 15.83 19.91
N ILE A 31 3.54 15.17 21.01
CA ILE A 31 3.87 15.60 22.39
C ILE A 31 5.02 14.74 22.91
N LEU A 32 6.12 15.37 23.31
CA LEU A 32 7.27 14.69 23.93
C LEU A 32 7.27 14.96 25.43
N TRP A 33 6.75 14.02 26.21
CA TRP A 33 6.81 14.09 27.67
C TRP A 33 7.90 13.17 28.21
N ARG A 34 8.86 13.74 28.93
CA ARG A 34 10.00 13.01 29.52
C ARG A 34 9.87 13.02 31.04
N GLN A 35 10.24 11.90 31.66
CA GLN A 35 10.27 11.79 33.12
C GLN A 35 11.14 12.90 33.73
N GLY A 36 10.62 13.56 34.77
CA GLY A 36 11.30 14.68 35.43
C GLY A 36 11.05 16.06 34.79
N ASN A 37 10.43 16.11 33.60
CA ASN A 37 10.03 17.36 32.96
C ASN A 37 8.53 17.62 33.13
N GLU A 38 8.16 18.90 33.20
CA GLU A 38 6.76 19.32 33.13
C GLU A 38 6.15 18.98 31.76
N LEU A 39 4.87 18.58 31.77
CA LEU A 39 4.12 18.29 30.55
C LEU A 39 3.72 19.61 29.86
N ALA A 40 4.35 19.92 28.73
CA ALA A 40 3.94 21.01 27.85
C ALA A 40 3.12 20.47 26.67
N VAL A 41 1.86 20.89 26.56
CA VAL A 41 0.99 20.55 25.42
C VAL A 41 0.83 21.81 24.56
N PRO A 42 1.37 21.85 23.33
CA PRO A 42 1.20 22.99 22.45
C PRO A 42 -0.25 23.10 21.99
N ALA A 43 -0.71 24.33 21.73
CA ALA A 43 -2.00 24.55 21.09
C ALA A 43 -1.99 23.91 19.70
N LEU A 44 -2.91 22.99 19.45
CA LEU A 44 -3.04 22.32 18.16
C LEU A 44 -3.90 23.17 17.21
N PRO A 45 -3.56 23.23 15.92
CA PRO A 45 -4.38 23.94 14.95
C PRO A 45 -5.75 23.27 14.83
N VAL A 46 -6.80 24.09 14.81
CA VAL A 46 -8.18 23.62 14.59
C VAL A 46 -8.27 23.04 13.18
N ARG A 47 -8.87 21.85 13.07
CA ARG A 47 -9.09 21.15 11.79
C ARG A 47 -10.60 21.06 11.50
N PRO A 48 -11.00 20.95 10.22
CA PRO A 48 -12.38 20.70 9.87
C PRO A 48 -12.93 19.42 10.55
N PRO A 49 -14.23 19.37 10.87
CA PRO A 49 -14.84 18.16 11.42
C PRO A 49 -14.75 17.02 10.41
N TRP A 50 -14.34 15.86 10.89
CA TRP A 50 -14.29 14.62 10.11
C TRP A 50 -15.46 13.71 10.47
N HIS A 51 -16.01 13.04 9.48
CA HIS A 51 -17.13 12.12 9.64
C HIS A 51 -16.70 10.70 9.21
N PRO A 52 -17.04 9.66 10.00
CA PRO A 52 -16.79 8.28 9.61
C PRO A 52 -17.52 7.90 8.32
N ALA A 53 -16.96 6.93 7.59
CA ALA A 53 -17.68 6.30 6.48
C ALA A 53 -18.96 5.61 6.99
N ASP A 54 -20.07 5.87 6.33
CA ASP A 54 -21.42 5.37 6.65
C ASP A 54 -21.74 4.02 5.99
N GLY A 55 -20.79 3.46 5.24
CA GLY A 55 -20.94 2.24 4.46
C GLY A 55 -21.27 2.48 2.98
N HIS A 56 -21.56 3.72 2.58
CA HIS A 56 -21.68 4.12 1.18
C HIS A 56 -20.30 4.45 0.58
N PRO A 57 -20.16 4.34 -0.76
CA PRO A 57 -18.91 4.70 -1.42
C PRO A 57 -18.61 6.19 -1.24
N GLN A 58 -17.38 6.49 -0.80
CA GLN A 58 -16.86 7.86 -0.80
C GLN A 58 -16.68 8.37 -2.24
N ALA A 59 -16.51 9.68 -2.43
CA ALA A 59 -16.47 10.30 -3.77
C ALA A 59 -15.49 9.63 -4.75
N GLU A 60 -14.24 9.39 -4.33
CA GLU A 60 -13.25 8.68 -5.16
C GLU A 60 -13.69 7.23 -5.47
N GLN A 61 -14.25 6.52 -4.48
CA GLN A 61 -14.72 5.15 -4.68
C GLN A 61 -15.92 5.11 -5.64
N ALA A 62 -16.85 6.06 -5.53
CA ALA A 62 -18.02 6.17 -6.39
C ALA A 62 -17.61 6.44 -7.85
N ALA A 63 -16.63 7.31 -8.08
CA ALA A 63 -16.10 7.56 -9.42
C ALA A 63 -15.50 6.30 -10.06
N VAL A 64 -14.65 5.60 -9.31
CA VAL A 64 -14.03 4.34 -9.78
C VAL A 64 -15.09 3.26 -10.02
N LEU A 65 -16.08 3.11 -9.12
CA LEU A 65 -17.18 2.16 -9.30
C LEU A 65 -18.01 2.46 -10.56
N ALA A 66 -18.27 3.73 -10.85
CA ALA A 66 -19.01 4.13 -12.05
C ALA A 66 -18.27 3.75 -13.35
N GLU A 67 -16.94 3.91 -13.38
CA GLU A 67 -16.11 3.45 -14.50
C GLU A 67 -16.09 1.91 -14.59
N LEU A 68 -15.92 1.22 -13.46
CA LEU A 68 -15.83 -0.24 -13.42
C LEU A 68 -17.16 -0.92 -13.83
N ALA A 69 -18.30 -0.33 -13.52
CA ALA A 69 -19.61 -0.85 -13.92
C ALA A 69 -19.80 -0.95 -15.44
N ARG A 70 -19.10 -0.10 -16.21
CA ARG A 70 -19.16 -0.07 -17.69
C ARG A 70 -17.88 -0.56 -18.34
N PHE A 71 -17.02 -1.23 -17.58
CA PHE A 71 -15.68 -1.59 -18.03
C PHE A 71 -15.74 -2.65 -19.15
N PRO A 72 -15.08 -2.41 -20.31
CA PRO A 72 -14.96 -3.42 -21.35
C PRO A 72 -14.09 -4.60 -20.88
N PRO A 73 -14.06 -5.72 -21.62
CA PRO A 73 -13.09 -6.79 -21.37
C PRO A 73 -11.67 -6.24 -21.30
N GLY A 74 -10.94 -6.58 -20.24
CA GLY A 74 -9.64 -5.99 -19.94
C GLY A 74 -9.25 -6.09 -18.48
N ILE A 75 -8.16 -5.40 -18.14
CA ILE A 75 -7.57 -5.43 -16.80
C ILE A 75 -7.62 -4.03 -16.20
N ALA A 76 -8.23 -3.92 -15.02
CA ALA A 76 -8.18 -2.75 -14.17
C ALA A 76 -7.23 -3.03 -13.00
N ALA A 77 -6.36 -2.07 -12.67
CA ALA A 77 -5.54 -2.12 -11.45
C ALA A 77 -5.95 -0.97 -10.53
N LEU A 78 -6.37 -1.29 -9.30
CA LEU A 78 -6.67 -0.34 -8.26
C LEU A 78 -5.56 -0.34 -7.20
N THR A 79 -4.88 0.80 -7.08
CA THR A 79 -3.77 0.96 -6.14
C THR A 79 -4.10 1.99 -5.08
N ALA A 80 -3.69 1.74 -3.85
CA ALA A 80 -3.84 2.70 -2.78
C ALA A 80 -2.99 2.30 -1.60
N GLU A 81 -2.64 3.27 -0.78
CA GLU A 81 -2.12 3.01 0.56
C GLU A 81 -3.15 2.32 1.46
N ARG A 82 -2.75 1.95 2.68
CA ARG A 82 -3.55 1.08 3.55
C ARG A 82 -4.96 1.57 3.83
N GLY A 83 -5.27 2.55 4.67
CA GLY A 83 -6.65 2.86 5.06
C GLY A 83 -7.58 3.51 4.02
N ARG A 84 -7.47 3.23 2.71
CA ARG A 84 -8.08 4.00 1.59
C ARG A 84 -9.32 3.33 0.99
N GLY A 85 -9.69 2.14 1.46
CA GLY A 85 -10.95 1.49 1.09
C GLY A 85 -10.93 0.66 -0.19
N LYS A 86 -9.77 0.12 -0.61
CA LYS A 86 -9.65 -0.78 -1.78
C LYS A 86 -10.57 -2.00 -1.69
N SER A 87 -10.44 -2.79 -0.62
CA SER A 87 -11.22 -4.02 -0.43
C SER A 87 -12.71 -3.70 -0.25
N ALA A 88 -13.05 -2.56 0.37
CA ALA A 88 -14.44 -2.09 0.47
C ALA A 88 -15.02 -1.78 -0.90
N LEU A 89 -14.29 -1.04 -1.75
CA LEU A 89 -14.68 -0.75 -3.13
C LEU A 89 -14.86 -2.03 -3.94
N ALA A 90 -13.91 -2.97 -3.86
CA ALA A 90 -14.01 -4.26 -4.55
C ALA A 90 -15.25 -5.05 -4.09
N GLY A 91 -15.57 -5.03 -2.79
CA GLY A 91 -16.79 -5.65 -2.27
C GLY A 91 -18.07 -4.98 -2.79
N MET A 92 -18.10 -3.64 -2.83
CA MET A 92 -19.22 -2.88 -3.41
C MET A 92 -19.40 -3.21 -4.90
N LEU A 93 -18.31 -3.36 -5.66
CA LEU A 93 -18.36 -3.79 -7.06
C LEU A 93 -18.97 -5.20 -7.17
N ILE A 94 -18.49 -6.17 -6.39
CA ILE A 94 -19.01 -7.55 -6.41
C ILE A 94 -20.52 -7.57 -6.13
N ARG A 95 -20.97 -6.78 -5.15
CA ARG A 95 -22.39 -6.64 -4.83
C ARG A 95 -23.18 -6.06 -6.01
N HIS A 96 -22.64 -5.06 -6.69
CA HIS A 96 -23.25 -4.46 -7.89
C HIS A 96 -23.33 -5.45 -9.07
N LEU A 97 -22.34 -6.34 -9.20
CA LEU A 97 -22.28 -7.37 -10.23
C LEU A 97 -23.22 -8.56 -9.99
N GLY A 98 -23.95 -8.59 -8.87
CA GLY A 98 -24.95 -9.63 -8.59
C GLY A 98 -24.37 -11.05 -8.49
N GLY A 99 -23.10 -11.19 -8.12
CA GLY A 99 -22.42 -12.49 -7.98
C GLY A 99 -21.73 -13.01 -9.24
N ASP A 100 -21.73 -12.24 -10.36
CA ASP A 100 -20.93 -12.56 -11.56
C ASP A 100 -19.45 -12.21 -11.39
N ALA A 101 -18.87 -12.61 -10.25
CA ALA A 101 -17.49 -12.36 -9.90
C ALA A 101 -16.92 -13.53 -9.09
N ILE A 102 -15.65 -13.85 -9.33
CA ILE A 102 -14.86 -14.73 -8.45
C ILE A 102 -13.76 -13.91 -7.82
N VAL A 103 -13.58 -14.08 -6.51
CA VAL A 103 -12.55 -13.44 -5.72
C VAL A 103 -11.40 -14.41 -5.47
N THR A 104 -10.17 -13.92 -5.59
CA THR A 104 -8.97 -14.62 -5.16
C THR A 104 -8.03 -13.66 -4.44
N ALA A 105 -7.20 -14.19 -3.55
CA ALA A 105 -6.24 -13.43 -2.75
C ALA A 105 -5.16 -14.39 -2.22
N PRO A 106 -3.99 -13.90 -1.77
CA PRO A 106 -2.94 -14.73 -1.18
C PRO A 106 -3.43 -15.58 0.00
N ALA A 107 -4.36 -15.05 0.80
CA ALA A 107 -5.01 -15.75 1.89
C ALA A 107 -6.47 -15.28 2.02
N ARG A 108 -7.36 -16.17 2.46
CA ARG A 108 -8.79 -15.84 2.63
C ARG A 108 -9.01 -14.68 3.61
N GLY A 109 -8.21 -14.61 4.69
CA GLY A 109 -8.29 -13.55 5.69
C GLY A 109 -8.04 -12.14 5.12
N ALA A 110 -7.24 -12.02 4.05
CA ALA A 110 -7.01 -10.73 3.40
C ALA A 110 -8.29 -10.16 2.76
N ALA A 111 -9.20 -11.03 2.33
CA ALA A 111 -10.43 -10.66 1.63
C ALA A 111 -11.64 -10.49 2.57
N GLU A 112 -11.48 -10.51 3.90
CA GLU A 112 -12.60 -10.39 4.85
C GLU A 112 -13.36 -9.07 4.73
N VAL A 113 -12.64 -7.96 4.59
CA VAL A 113 -13.28 -6.65 4.36
C VAL A 113 -14.09 -6.69 3.08
N MET A 114 -13.53 -7.26 2.00
CA MET A 114 -14.23 -7.41 0.73
C MET A 114 -15.50 -8.26 0.87
N ALA A 115 -15.41 -9.36 1.62
CA ALA A 115 -16.54 -10.24 1.90
C ALA A 115 -17.69 -9.52 2.61
N THR A 116 -17.38 -8.70 3.62
CA THR A 116 -18.38 -7.92 4.36
C THR A 116 -19.16 -6.97 3.43
N PHE A 117 -18.47 -6.28 2.52
CA PHE A 117 -19.13 -5.35 1.58
C PHE A 117 -19.85 -6.07 0.43
N ALA A 118 -19.33 -7.22 -0.01
CA ALA A 118 -19.94 -8.04 -1.05
C ALA A 118 -21.20 -8.80 -0.58
N GLY A 119 -21.25 -9.18 0.70
CA GLY A 119 -22.35 -9.97 1.27
C GLY A 119 -22.43 -11.36 0.63
N GLU A 120 -23.64 -11.82 0.31
CA GLU A 120 -23.88 -13.16 -0.26
C GLU A 120 -23.28 -13.36 -1.65
N ALA A 121 -22.96 -12.28 -2.37
CA ALA A 121 -22.30 -12.33 -3.68
C ALA A 121 -20.81 -12.69 -3.60
N PHE A 122 -20.24 -12.80 -2.39
CA PHE A 122 -18.83 -13.10 -2.20
C PHE A 122 -18.50 -14.57 -2.47
N ARG A 123 -17.80 -14.83 -3.59
CA ARG A 123 -17.33 -16.16 -3.97
C ARG A 123 -15.80 -16.22 -4.00
N PHE A 124 -15.20 -16.71 -2.93
CA PHE A 124 -13.74 -16.82 -2.81
C PHE A 124 -13.20 -18.18 -3.29
N MET A 125 -12.05 -18.15 -3.98
CA MET A 125 -11.23 -19.32 -4.25
C MET A 125 -9.75 -18.96 -4.18
N ALA A 126 -8.94 -19.81 -3.53
CA ALA A 126 -7.50 -19.62 -3.47
C ALA A 126 -6.87 -19.67 -4.88
N PRO A 127 -5.75 -18.97 -5.15
CA PRO A 127 -5.18 -18.82 -6.50
C PRO A 127 -4.95 -20.15 -7.23
N ASP A 128 -4.30 -21.11 -6.57
CA ASP A 128 -3.98 -22.42 -7.17
C ASP A 128 -5.23 -23.26 -7.43
N ALA A 129 -6.16 -23.26 -6.48
CA ALA A 129 -7.44 -23.95 -6.62
C ALA A 129 -8.29 -23.33 -7.74
N LEU A 130 -8.25 -22.00 -7.87
CA LEU A 130 -8.94 -21.29 -8.93
C LEU A 130 -8.38 -21.69 -10.28
N LEU A 131 -7.06 -21.66 -10.44
CA LEU A 131 -6.41 -22.06 -11.67
C LEU A 131 -6.74 -23.50 -12.07
N ALA A 132 -6.75 -24.44 -11.13
CA ALA A 132 -7.09 -25.84 -11.36
C ALA A 132 -8.59 -26.09 -11.60
N SER A 133 -9.46 -25.14 -11.25
CA SER A 133 -10.91 -25.27 -11.42
C SER A 133 -11.39 -24.92 -12.83
N GLY A 134 -12.55 -25.46 -13.23
CA GLY A 134 -13.28 -25.04 -14.43
C GLY A 134 -14.25 -23.87 -14.22
N CYS A 135 -14.17 -23.14 -13.10
CA CYS A 135 -15.13 -22.09 -12.78
C CYS A 135 -15.05 -20.90 -13.75
N THR A 136 -16.19 -20.33 -14.10
CA THR A 136 -16.25 -19.12 -14.96
C THR A 136 -17.02 -18.02 -14.24
N ALA A 137 -16.72 -16.77 -14.61
CA ALA A 137 -17.41 -15.56 -14.18
C ALA A 137 -17.09 -14.42 -15.17
N GLY A 138 -17.92 -13.40 -15.20
CA GLY A 138 -17.68 -12.17 -15.95
C GLY A 138 -16.56 -11.31 -15.37
N TRP A 139 -16.24 -11.49 -14.08
CA TRP A 139 -15.15 -10.80 -13.40
C TRP A 139 -14.27 -11.72 -12.55
N LEU A 140 -12.97 -11.48 -12.61
CA LEU A 140 -12.00 -11.90 -11.60
C LEU A 140 -11.64 -10.69 -10.72
N ILE A 141 -11.74 -10.84 -9.41
CA ILE A 141 -11.28 -9.84 -8.45
C ILE A 141 -10.11 -10.43 -7.68
N VAL A 142 -8.95 -9.80 -7.75
CA VAL A 142 -7.72 -10.25 -7.09
C VAL A 142 -7.36 -9.25 -6.01
N ASP A 143 -7.47 -9.65 -4.74
CA ASP A 143 -7.00 -8.82 -3.62
C ASP A 143 -5.50 -9.02 -3.38
N GLU A 144 -4.77 -7.93 -3.13
CA GLU A 144 -3.30 -7.94 -2.93
C GLU A 144 -2.55 -8.74 -4.03
N ALA A 145 -2.83 -8.40 -5.29
CA ALA A 145 -2.29 -9.08 -6.47
C ALA A 145 -0.75 -9.11 -6.50
N ALA A 146 -0.08 -8.11 -5.91
CA ALA A 146 1.38 -8.07 -5.79
C ALA A 146 1.98 -9.15 -4.86
N ALA A 147 1.15 -9.86 -4.09
CA ALA A 147 1.60 -10.98 -3.27
C ALA A 147 1.38 -12.35 -3.95
N ILE A 148 0.76 -12.39 -5.13
CA ILE A 148 0.58 -13.62 -5.92
C ILE A 148 1.71 -13.75 -6.95
N PRO A 149 2.34 -14.93 -7.11
CA PRO A 149 3.38 -15.14 -8.11
C PRO A 149 2.96 -14.68 -9.51
N GLY A 150 3.78 -13.83 -10.14
CA GLY A 150 3.48 -13.23 -11.44
C GLY A 150 3.07 -14.24 -12.54
N PRO A 151 3.72 -15.40 -12.71
CA PRO A 151 3.30 -16.40 -13.69
C PRO A 151 1.89 -16.94 -13.43
N LEU A 152 1.56 -17.25 -12.17
CA LEU A 152 0.24 -17.71 -11.76
C LEU A 152 -0.82 -16.64 -12.02
N LEU A 153 -0.53 -15.39 -11.65
CA LEU A 153 -1.45 -14.28 -11.85
C LEU A 153 -1.74 -14.03 -13.34
N ARG A 154 -0.74 -14.15 -14.24
CA ARG A 154 -0.97 -14.02 -15.69
C ARG A 154 -1.94 -15.07 -16.22
N GLN A 155 -1.79 -16.32 -15.78
CA GLN A 155 -2.68 -17.41 -16.19
C GLN A 155 -4.11 -17.15 -15.72
N LEU A 156 -4.28 -16.73 -14.46
CA LEU A 156 -5.59 -16.36 -13.92
C LEU A 156 -6.22 -15.21 -14.71
N VAL A 157 -5.50 -14.10 -14.89
CA VAL A 157 -5.99 -12.92 -15.61
C VAL A 157 -6.40 -13.25 -17.05
N SER A 158 -5.66 -14.13 -17.74
CA SER A 158 -5.99 -14.54 -19.12
C SER A 158 -7.27 -15.36 -19.25
N ARG A 159 -7.78 -15.96 -18.16
CA ARG A 159 -8.95 -16.83 -18.16
C ARG A 159 -10.28 -16.07 -18.07
N PHE A 160 -10.26 -14.85 -17.56
CA PHE A 160 -11.47 -14.07 -17.30
C PHE A 160 -11.54 -12.87 -18.24
N PRO A 161 -12.75 -12.51 -18.72
CA PRO A 161 -12.88 -11.40 -19.66
C PRO A 161 -12.57 -10.05 -19.01
N ARG A 162 -12.86 -9.89 -17.71
CA ARG A 162 -12.53 -8.69 -16.93
C ARG A 162 -11.81 -9.07 -15.65
N THR A 163 -10.79 -8.30 -15.29
CA THR A 163 -10.09 -8.48 -14.01
C THR A 163 -9.91 -7.16 -13.29
N LEU A 164 -10.23 -7.12 -12.00
CA LEU A 164 -9.80 -6.06 -11.08
C LEU A 164 -8.66 -6.58 -10.20
N LEU A 165 -7.49 -5.98 -10.33
CA LEU A 165 -6.33 -6.22 -9.49
C LEU A 165 -6.25 -5.14 -8.43
N THR A 166 -6.42 -5.46 -7.16
CA THR A 166 -6.13 -4.49 -6.10
C THR A 166 -4.71 -4.75 -5.57
N THR A 167 -4.01 -3.70 -5.17
CA THR A 167 -2.75 -3.86 -4.45
C THR A 167 -2.55 -2.70 -3.48
N THR A 168 -2.03 -3.01 -2.30
CA THR A 168 -1.50 -1.97 -1.43
C THR A 168 -0.17 -1.48 -1.98
N VAL A 169 -0.08 -0.17 -2.18
CA VAL A 169 1.18 0.53 -2.42
C VAL A 169 1.56 1.25 -1.13
N GLN A 170 2.86 1.39 -0.86
CA GLN A 170 3.40 2.16 0.27
C GLN A 170 2.79 1.77 1.64
N GLY A 171 3.50 0.90 2.36
CA GLY A 171 3.09 0.43 3.67
C GLY A 171 4.01 -0.64 4.24
N TYR A 172 3.70 -1.11 5.46
CA TYR A 172 4.57 -2.04 6.19
C TYR A 172 4.51 -3.50 5.70
N GLU A 173 3.54 -3.85 4.83
CA GLU A 173 3.36 -5.22 4.30
C GLU A 173 3.96 -5.40 2.89
N GLY A 174 4.50 -4.32 2.30
CA GLY A 174 5.22 -4.32 1.04
C GLY A 174 4.81 -3.22 0.06
N THR A 175 5.76 -2.82 -0.77
CA THR A 175 5.53 -1.92 -1.89
C THR A 175 5.01 -2.74 -3.08
N GLY A 176 3.71 -2.66 -3.39
CA GLY A 176 3.14 -3.14 -4.67
C GLY A 176 3.67 -2.40 -5.92
N ARG A 177 4.75 -1.62 -5.78
CA ARG A 177 5.33 -0.78 -6.82
C ARG A 177 6.15 -1.58 -7.82
N GLY A 178 6.97 -2.53 -7.37
CA GLY A 178 7.65 -3.45 -8.29
C GLY A 178 6.66 -4.25 -9.13
N PHE A 179 5.48 -4.56 -8.56
CA PHE A 179 4.35 -5.13 -9.30
C PHE A 179 3.80 -4.15 -10.35
N LEU A 180 3.54 -2.89 -10.00
CA LEU A 180 3.10 -1.89 -10.98
C LEU A 180 4.09 -1.72 -12.14
N LEU A 181 5.39 -1.60 -11.83
CA LEU A 181 6.43 -1.31 -12.82
C LEU A 181 6.77 -2.50 -13.73
N LYS A 182 6.57 -3.75 -13.27
CA LYS A 182 6.93 -4.95 -14.03
C LYS A 182 5.71 -5.68 -14.57
N PHE A 183 4.72 -5.93 -13.71
CA PHE A 183 3.54 -6.69 -14.08
C PHE A 183 2.53 -5.80 -14.80
N CYS A 184 2.08 -4.71 -14.20
CA CYS A 184 1.08 -3.85 -14.85
C CYS A 184 1.60 -3.22 -16.14
N ALA A 185 2.88 -2.83 -16.18
CA ALA A 185 3.54 -2.33 -17.39
C ALA A 185 3.59 -3.33 -18.55
N SER A 186 3.44 -4.65 -18.29
CA SER A 186 3.42 -5.68 -19.33
C SER A 186 2.11 -5.76 -20.11
N PHE A 187 1.06 -5.04 -19.67
CA PHE A 187 -0.25 -5.02 -20.32
C PHE A 187 -0.48 -3.70 -21.04
N ALA A 188 -0.57 -3.74 -22.38
CA ALA A 188 -0.73 -2.55 -23.21
C ALA A 188 -2.03 -1.75 -22.96
N HIS A 189 -3.09 -2.41 -22.47
CA HIS A 189 -4.43 -1.81 -22.29
C HIS A 189 -4.93 -1.89 -20.85
N LEU A 190 -4.03 -1.82 -19.86
CA LEU A 190 -4.41 -1.82 -18.46
C LEU A 190 -4.92 -0.44 -18.03
N ARG A 191 -6.09 -0.40 -17.39
CA ARG A 191 -6.64 0.82 -16.78
C ARG A 191 -6.19 0.93 -15.32
N GLN A 192 -5.52 2.01 -14.96
CA GLN A 192 -5.08 2.26 -13.60
C GLN A 192 -6.03 3.20 -12.86
N PHE A 193 -6.35 2.84 -11.64
CA PHE A 193 -7.10 3.63 -10.68
C PHE A 193 -6.28 3.79 -9.41
N SER A 194 -6.46 4.90 -8.71
CA SER A 194 -5.88 5.10 -7.38
C SER A 194 -6.87 5.70 -6.41
N LEU A 195 -6.77 5.31 -5.13
CA LEU A 195 -7.48 5.94 -4.04
C LEU A 195 -6.47 6.62 -3.13
N THR A 196 -6.69 7.89 -2.84
CA THR A 196 -5.80 8.72 -2.03
C THR A 196 -6.42 9.10 -0.70
N THR A 197 -7.73 9.26 -0.65
CA THR A 197 -8.41 9.73 0.56
C THR A 197 -8.56 8.60 1.59
N PRO A 198 -8.06 8.75 2.83
CA PRO A 198 -8.25 7.78 3.90
C PRO A 198 -9.73 7.75 4.34
N ILE A 199 -10.24 6.54 4.62
CA ILE A 199 -11.64 6.33 5.03
C ILE A 199 -11.81 6.16 6.55
N ARG A 200 -10.71 5.91 7.28
CA ARG A 200 -10.72 5.63 8.73
C ARG A 200 -10.35 6.84 9.57
N TRP A 201 -9.75 7.86 8.96
CA TRP A 201 -9.30 9.08 9.59
C TRP A 201 -9.29 10.21 8.56
N ALA A 202 -9.14 11.44 9.03
CA ALA A 202 -9.05 12.61 8.15
C ALA A 202 -7.70 12.66 7.41
N SER A 203 -7.72 13.17 6.17
CA SER A 203 -6.51 13.53 5.44
C SER A 203 -5.60 14.46 6.25
N GLY A 204 -4.28 14.26 6.11
CA GLY A 204 -3.30 15.03 6.88
C GLY A 204 -3.17 14.58 8.34
N CYS A 205 -3.57 13.35 8.68
CA CYS A 205 -3.38 12.77 10.00
C CYS A 205 -1.88 12.85 10.41
N PRO A 206 -1.52 13.49 11.54
CA PRO A 206 -0.14 13.71 11.92
C PRO A 206 0.57 12.40 12.28
N LEU A 207 -0.16 11.44 12.86
CA LEU A 207 0.37 10.11 13.17
C LEU A 207 0.75 9.34 11.89
N GLU A 208 -0.12 9.39 10.89
CA GLU A 208 0.14 8.76 9.59
C GLU A 208 1.38 9.38 8.92
N ALA A 209 1.46 10.71 8.88
CA ALA A 209 2.62 11.41 8.33
C ALA A 209 3.91 11.07 9.10
N ALA A 210 3.85 11.00 10.44
CA ALA A 210 5.00 10.64 11.26
C ALA A 210 5.48 9.20 11.00
N ILE A 211 4.57 8.23 10.88
CA ILE A 211 4.90 6.84 10.56
C ILE A 211 5.50 6.75 9.15
N ALA A 212 4.90 7.41 8.16
CA ALA A 212 5.37 7.41 6.78
C ALA A 212 6.79 7.97 6.66
N ARG A 213 7.09 9.07 7.36
CA ARG A 213 8.45 9.64 7.42
C ARG A 213 9.43 8.74 8.17
N LEU A 214 9.03 8.20 9.32
CA LEU A 214 9.87 7.32 10.12
C LEU A 214 10.32 6.08 9.34
N LEU A 215 9.39 5.46 8.60
CA LEU A 215 9.61 4.21 7.88
C LEU A 215 9.93 4.39 6.39
N LEU A 216 10.13 5.64 5.93
CA LEU A 216 10.48 5.97 4.54
C LEU A 216 9.50 5.41 3.51
N PHE A 217 8.19 5.53 3.78
CA PHE A 217 7.15 5.11 2.83
C PHE A 217 6.96 6.09 1.67
N ASN A 218 7.57 7.29 1.73
CA ASN A 218 7.48 8.26 0.66
C ASN A 218 8.42 7.91 -0.50
N ASP A 219 7.95 8.12 -1.72
CA ASP A 219 8.46 7.44 -2.92
C ASP A 219 8.43 8.36 -4.15
N GLU A 220 8.34 9.69 -3.92
CA GLU A 220 8.32 10.75 -4.94
C GLU A 220 9.62 10.85 -5.74
N THR A 221 10.71 10.26 -5.26
CA THR A 221 12.06 10.32 -5.84
C THR A 221 12.20 9.66 -7.21
N PHE A 222 11.27 8.79 -7.63
CA PHE A 222 11.36 8.04 -8.90
C PHE A 222 10.42 8.52 -10.00
N GLN A 223 9.79 9.69 -9.83
CA GLN A 223 8.99 10.28 -10.90
C GLN A 223 9.87 10.81 -12.04
N HIS A 224 11.15 11.06 -11.77
CA HIS A 224 12.10 11.63 -12.71
C HIS A 224 13.29 10.69 -12.91
N ALA A 225 13.67 10.46 -14.16
CA ALA A 225 14.91 9.77 -14.46
C ALA A 225 16.09 10.67 -14.04
N PRO A 226 17.06 10.16 -13.25
CA PRO A 226 18.25 10.92 -12.92
C PRO A 226 19.04 11.22 -14.21
N GLY A 227 19.53 12.44 -14.34
CA GLY A 227 20.42 12.87 -15.43
C GLY A 227 21.83 13.17 -14.93
N GLY A 228 22.77 13.32 -15.87
CA GLY A 228 24.17 13.63 -15.58
C GLY A 228 25.10 12.40 -15.53
N ASP A 229 26.38 12.66 -15.24
CA ASP A 229 27.40 11.61 -15.17
C ASP A 229 27.21 10.73 -13.92
N ILE A 230 27.44 9.42 -14.10
CA ILE A 230 27.29 8.43 -13.03
C ILE A 230 28.58 8.40 -12.20
N ALA A 231 28.46 8.72 -10.91
CA ALA A 231 29.51 8.51 -9.93
C ALA A 231 29.16 7.34 -9.00
N GLN A 232 30.17 6.56 -8.62
CA GLN A 232 30.02 5.49 -7.63
C GLN A 232 30.45 6.00 -6.26
N GLU A 233 29.60 5.82 -5.25
CA GLU A 233 29.87 6.21 -3.88
C GLU A 233 29.54 5.04 -2.94
N SER A 234 30.40 4.79 -1.95
CA SER A 234 30.17 3.76 -0.95
C SER A 234 29.34 4.32 0.21
N VAL A 235 28.17 3.72 0.46
CA VAL A 235 27.29 4.10 1.58
C VAL A 235 27.55 3.17 2.77
N SER A 236 27.92 3.75 3.93
CA SER A 236 28.16 3.00 5.16
C SER A 236 27.03 3.21 6.18
N GLN A 237 26.97 2.37 7.22
CA GLN A 237 26.01 2.58 8.30
C GLN A 237 26.22 3.90 9.07
N GLU A 238 27.43 4.47 9.06
CA GLU A 238 27.71 5.76 9.69
C GLU A 238 27.02 6.93 8.95
N SER A 239 26.75 6.76 7.65
CA SER A 239 26.08 7.76 6.83
C SER A 239 24.68 8.11 7.36
N TRP A 240 24.00 7.18 8.04
CA TRP A 240 22.72 7.45 8.71
C TRP A 240 22.77 8.60 9.72
N ARG A 241 23.95 8.86 10.31
CA ARG A 241 24.14 9.96 11.27
C ARG A 241 24.75 11.20 10.65
N ARG A 242 25.70 11.02 9.71
CA ARG A 242 26.46 12.12 9.11
C ARG A 242 25.68 12.80 7.97
N GLN A 243 24.99 12.02 7.14
CA GLN A 243 24.31 12.48 5.93
C GLN A 243 23.13 11.55 5.63
N SER A 244 22.04 11.67 6.40
CA SER A 244 20.92 10.71 6.33
C SER A 244 20.23 10.68 4.96
N ALA A 245 20.28 11.77 4.20
CA ALA A 245 19.68 11.85 2.85
C ALA A 245 20.21 10.76 1.89
N LEU A 246 21.50 10.40 1.99
CA LEU A 246 22.11 9.41 1.11
C LEU A 246 21.58 7.98 1.33
N PRO A 247 21.65 7.40 2.55
CA PRO A 247 21.07 6.09 2.81
C PRO A 247 19.54 6.08 2.71
N GLU A 248 18.85 7.19 2.95
CA GLU A 248 17.41 7.31 2.70
C GLU A 248 17.08 7.16 1.22
N ALA A 249 17.76 7.90 0.34
CA ALA A 249 17.58 7.80 -1.11
C ALA A 249 17.95 6.41 -1.64
N MET A 250 19.04 5.83 -1.14
CA MET A 250 19.44 4.45 -1.47
C MET A 250 18.37 3.44 -1.06
N TYR A 251 17.85 3.53 0.18
CA TYR A 251 16.80 2.65 0.67
C TYR A 251 15.52 2.80 -0.15
N GLN A 252 15.08 4.03 -0.44
CA GLN A 252 13.93 4.29 -1.30
C GLN A 252 14.10 3.63 -2.66
N LEU A 253 15.28 3.73 -3.29
CA LEU A 253 15.52 3.15 -4.61
C LEU A 253 15.45 1.63 -4.60
N LEU A 254 16.14 1.02 -3.63
CA LEU A 254 16.10 -0.44 -3.47
C LEU A 254 14.67 -0.89 -3.19
N SER A 255 13.99 -0.28 -2.22
CA SER A 255 12.64 -0.65 -1.83
C SER A 255 11.60 -0.43 -2.95
N GLY A 256 11.78 0.57 -3.81
CA GLY A 256 10.92 0.83 -4.96
C GLY A 256 11.09 -0.16 -6.11
N ALA A 257 12.30 -0.73 -6.27
CA ALA A 257 12.63 -1.68 -7.33
C ALA A 257 12.30 -3.15 -6.96
N HIS A 258 12.25 -3.45 -5.67
CA HIS A 258 11.91 -4.77 -5.15
C HIS A 258 10.40 -5.07 -5.31
N TYR A 259 10.08 -6.34 -5.57
CA TYR A 259 8.69 -6.79 -5.76
C TYR A 259 7.89 -6.78 -4.44
N ARG A 260 8.58 -6.98 -3.32
CA ARG A 260 8.04 -6.93 -1.96
C ARG A 260 9.10 -6.35 -1.04
N THR A 261 8.67 -5.50 -0.12
CA THR A 261 9.54 -4.85 0.89
C THR A 261 8.90 -4.96 2.27
N SER A 262 9.68 -4.71 3.30
CA SER A 262 9.21 -4.66 4.67
C SER A 262 9.96 -3.56 5.42
N PRO A 263 9.37 -2.93 6.45
CA PRO A 263 10.12 -2.09 7.37
C PRO A 263 11.27 -2.82 8.06
N LEU A 264 11.26 -4.16 8.05
CA LEU A 264 12.41 -4.96 8.48
C LEU A 264 13.65 -4.75 7.60
N ASP A 265 13.49 -4.43 6.32
CA ASP A 265 14.61 -4.17 5.40
C ASP A 265 15.30 -2.84 5.72
N LEU A 266 14.61 -1.93 6.43
CA LEU A 266 15.17 -0.67 6.93
C LEU A 266 15.96 -0.86 8.24
N ARG A 267 15.73 -1.96 8.96
CA ARG A 267 16.30 -2.21 10.30
C ARG A 267 17.70 -2.77 10.22
#